data_AF-A0A2W4RVA9-F1
#
_entry.id   AF-A0A2W4RVA9-F1
#
_cell.length_a   1.000
_cell.length_b   1.000
_cell.length_c   1.000
_cell.angle_alpha   90.00
_cell.angle_beta   90.00
_cell.angle_gamma   90.00
#
_symmetry.space_group_name_H-M   'P 1'
#
loop_
_entity.id
_entity.type
_entity.pdbx_description
1 polymer ?
#
loop_
_entity_poly.entity_id
_entity_poly.type
_entity_poly.pdbx_seq_one_letter_code
_entity_poly.pdbx_strand_id
1 'polypeptide(L)'
;QFSAFELAYLTYLQKVEPHKPIKEYRNVPLFDPDSVLAQVVGATLDWASEAVSVVKVINRMRDLIRDHLTRRQYAAIQELPGLEPSEILERLPYFLAADLKNWMQRHPGRPVVICLDSYEALWQRRTDGLEFETDGWVRELIAHLPEVLWVICGREKLRWHERYPEWEPALDQHLVGRMADQDMEVFLTSCGIADPAVRARIIQASEGVPFYLDLAVDTYYEIKRTKEPAPDDFTPVRGEVMDRFLRYLSEPETVTLRVLCVARWWDRSLFEHLVREFQTGYSPAAFDSLVRFSFIRQEAGGRYAMHELMRANLAATTDPELVQRIHRAIADYYAARAGDPAHWMRQEEIYHRMRCDEAAGIARFQETCEHLARLGCAHRLRGPDPRPALQPVRAGRGAGHGGRSHGPPRADPVPPGPRGTGTGRPPRAGGLVAGGAECPPGGACAEHLPGGRRGAARDRGARGPRKGARRRQPAADRAGAARGGAGRTGPEQIGQEQP
;
A
#
# COMPACT_ATOMS: atom_id res chain seq x y z
N GLN A 1 -4.13 16.97 15.64
CA GLN A 1 -5.57 17.21 15.83
C GLN A 1 -6.09 17.93 14.60
N PHE A 2 -7.12 17.39 13.96
CA PHE A 2 -7.70 17.91 12.72
C PHE A 2 -9.14 18.34 12.99
N SER A 3 -9.30 19.27 13.93
CA SER A 3 -10.59 19.50 14.59
C SER A 3 -11.61 20.22 13.71
N ALA A 4 -11.18 21.03 12.72
CA ALA A 4 -12.08 21.60 11.71
C ALA A 4 -12.55 20.52 10.73
N PHE A 5 -11.64 19.66 10.29
CA PHE A 5 -11.96 18.52 9.42
C PHE A 5 -12.88 17.52 10.11
N GLU A 6 -12.56 17.13 11.35
CA GLU A 6 -13.39 16.25 12.18
C GLU A 6 -14.83 16.78 12.29
N LEU A 7 -14.99 18.09 12.54
CA LEU A 7 -16.32 18.73 12.64
C LEU A 7 -17.07 18.77 11.31
N ALA A 8 -16.38 19.10 10.20
CA ALA A 8 -16.97 19.10 8.87
C ALA A 8 -17.40 17.69 8.44
N TYR A 9 -16.54 16.70 8.68
CA TYR A 9 -16.80 15.30 8.36
C TYR A 9 -17.92 14.70 9.21
N LEU A 10 -18.01 15.05 10.50
CA LEU A 10 -19.17 14.70 11.32
C LEU A 10 -20.47 15.33 10.83
N THR A 11 -20.42 16.59 10.36
CA THR A 11 -21.61 17.27 9.82
C THR A 11 -22.06 16.63 8.50
N TYR A 12 -21.10 16.22 7.65
CA TYR A 12 -21.37 15.38 6.48
C TYR A 12 -22.04 14.05 6.86
N LEU A 13 -21.42 13.26 7.75
CA LEU A 13 -21.96 11.98 8.21
C LEU A 13 -23.35 12.13 8.84
N GLN A 14 -23.57 13.17 9.62
CA GLN A 14 -24.87 13.47 10.24
C GLN A 14 -25.97 13.79 9.21
N LYS A 15 -25.62 14.35 8.04
CA LYS A 15 -26.59 14.61 6.96
C LYS A 15 -26.81 13.39 6.07
N VAL A 16 -25.79 12.56 5.84
CA VAL A 16 -25.92 11.30 5.06
C VAL A 16 -26.62 10.20 5.85
N GLU A 17 -26.36 10.08 7.16
CA GLU A 17 -26.92 9.05 8.04
C GLU A 17 -27.58 9.67 9.30
N PRO A 18 -28.69 10.44 9.20
CA PRO A 18 -29.21 11.26 10.31
C PRO A 18 -29.65 10.50 11.57
N HIS A 19 -29.99 9.22 11.42
CA HIS A 19 -30.48 8.37 12.51
C HIS A 19 -29.36 7.59 13.23
N LYS A 20 -28.11 7.70 12.75
CA LYS A 20 -26.99 6.90 13.24
C LYS A 20 -26.35 7.55 14.48
N PRO A 21 -26.34 6.89 15.65
CA PRO A 21 -25.86 7.49 16.89
C PRO A 21 -24.34 7.65 16.90
N ILE A 22 -23.81 8.62 17.66
CA ILE A 22 -22.38 8.96 17.58
C ILE A 22 -21.43 7.85 18.05
N LYS A 23 -21.93 6.86 18.81
CA LYS A 23 -21.18 5.63 19.12
C LYS A 23 -20.70 4.91 17.85
N GLU A 24 -21.47 5.01 16.75
CA GLU A 24 -21.11 4.46 15.44
C GLU A 24 -20.15 5.30 14.61
N TYR A 25 -19.57 6.36 15.17
CA TYR A 25 -18.46 7.04 14.50
C TYR A 25 -17.13 6.90 15.27
N ARG A 26 -17.16 6.43 16.53
CA ARG A 26 -15.98 6.21 17.41
C ARG A 26 -14.80 5.44 16.82
N ASN A 27 -14.99 4.77 15.69
CA ASN A 27 -14.02 3.85 15.10
C ASN A 27 -13.72 4.15 13.63
N VAL A 28 -14.14 5.31 13.11
CA VAL A 28 -13.67 5.72 11.77
C VAL A 28 -12.17 6.01 11.93
N PRO A 29 -11.27 5.59 11.02
CA PRO A 29 -9.82 5.72 11.22
C PRO A 29 -9.28 7.15 11.47
N LEU A 30 -10.10 8.17 11.29
CA LEU A 30 -9.81 9.58 11.57
C LEU A 30 -10.02 10.00 13.05
N PHE A 31 -10.50 9.09 13.91
CA PHE A 31 -10.84 9.38 15.30
C PHE A 31 -9.64 9.06 16.19
N ASP A 32 -8.67 9.98 16.20
CA ASP A 32 -7.54 9.99 17.13
C ASP A 32 -8.07 10.02 18.59
N PRO A 33 -7.64 9.11 19.49
CA PRO A 33 -8.04 9.13 20.90
C PRO A 33 -7.74 10.46 21.63
N ASP A 34 -6.75 11.23 21.15
CA ASP A 34 -6.36 12.52 21.71
C ASP A 34 -7.07 13.72 21.00
N SER A 35 -7.97 13.45 20.04
CA SER A 35 -8.73 14.48 19.30
C SER A 35 -9.69 15.30 20.17
N VAL A 36 -10.04 16.51 19.71
CA VAL A 36 -11.10 17.31 20.34
C VAL A 36 -12.44 16.58 20.27
N LEU A 37 -12.67 15.83 19.20
CA LEU A 37 -13.81 14.93 19.07
C LEU A 37 -13.85 13.87 20.18
N ALA A 38 -12.75 13.14 20.42
CA ALA A 38 -12.66 12.16 21.50
C ALA A 38 -12.87 12.79 22.88
N GLN A 39 -12.36 14.01 23.11
CA GLN A 39 -12.60 14.78 24.34
C GLN A 39 -14.07 15.16 24.51
N VAL A 40 -14.74 15.67 23.47
CA VAL A 40 -16.18 16.01 23.54
C VAL A 40 -17.01 14.77 23.76
N VAL A 41 -16.73 13.69 23.03
CA VAL A 41 -17.39 12.39 23.16
C VAL A 41 -17.22 11.87 24.58
N GLY A 42 -15.99 11.82 25.13
CA GLY A 42 -15.73 11.41 26.51
C GLY A 42 -16.42 12.29 27.56
N ALA A 43 -16.45 13.61 27.37
CA ALA A 43 -17.08 14.55 28.29
C ALA A 43 -18.61 14.68 28.13
N THR A 44 -19.22 14.07 27.11
CA THR A 44 -20.69 14.04 26.90
C THR A 44 -21.30 12.65 27.07
N LEU A 45 -20.48 11.61 27.23
CA LEU A 45 -20.92 10.24 27.45
C LEU A 45 -20.80 9.82 28.91
N ASP A 46 -21.94 9.83 29.61
CA ASP A 46 -22.21 8.69 30.48
C ASP A 46 -22.26 7.43 29.63
N TRP A 47 -21.37 6.50 29.94
CA TRP A 47 -20.99 5.32 29.15
C TRP A 47 -22.13 4.34 28.82
N ALA A 48 -23.32 4.55 29.39
CA ALA A 48 -24.49 3.69 29.27
C ALA A 48 -25.60 4.21 28.34
N SER A 49 -25.55 5.46 27.84
CA SER A 49 -26.69 6.04 27.08
C SER A 49 -26.53 5.97 25.56
N GLU A 50 -27.56 5.46 24.87
CA GLU A 50 -27.61 5.38 23.41
C GLU A 50 -28.04 6.69 22.71
N ALA A 51 -28.47 7.69 23.49
CA ALA A 51 -29.23 8.86 23.03
C ALA A 51 -28.41 10.14 22.81
N VAL A 52 -27.08 10.05 22.64
CA VAL A 52 -26.24 11.23 22.41
C VAL A 52 -26.42 11.74 20.97
N SER A 53 -27.24 12.78 20.83
CA SER A 53 -27.49 13.48 19.56
C SER A 53 -26.18 14.03 18.96
N VAL A 54 -25.89 13.64 17.71
CA VAL A 54 -24.72 14.10 16.94
C VAL A 54 -24.69 15.64 16.84
N VAL A 55 -25.87 16.29 16.72
CA VAL A 55 -26.00 17.75 16.68
C VAL A 55 -25.48 18.42 17.96
N LYS A 56 -25.68 17.82 19.15
CA LYS A 56 -25.14 18.35 20.41
C LYS A 56 -23.61 18.28 20.42
N VAL A 57 -23.03 17.21 19.86
CA VAL A 57 -21.57 17.05 19.76
C VAL A 57 -20.97 18.01 18.74
N ILE A 58 -21.58 18.16 17.57
CA ILE A 58 -21.21 19.16 16.55
C ILE A 58 -21.19 20.57 17.15
N ASN A 59 -22.25 20.96 17.86
CA ASN A 59 -22.30 22.27 18.51
C ASN A 59 -21.22 22.44 19.58
N ARG A 60 -21.01 21.45 20.47
CA ARG A 60 -20.00 21.55 21.53
C ARG A 60 -18.57 21.51 21.00
N MET A 61 -18.30 20.76 19.92
CA MET A 61 -17.03 20.85 19.20
C MET A 61 -16.82 22.24 18.61
N ARG A 62 -17.83 22.80 17.92
CA ARG A 62 -17.78 24.17 17.36
C ARG A 62 -17.39 25.19 18.43
N ASP A 63 -17.96 25.09 19.63
CA ASP A 63 -17.64 25.98 20.76
C ASP A 63 -16.20 25.83 21.26
N LEU A 64 -15.67 24.60 21.40
CA LEU A 64 -14.30 24.36 21.86
C LEU A 64 -13.23 24.78 20.84
N ILE A 65 -13.50 24.59 19.55
CA ILE A 65 -12.52 24.90 18.49
C ILE A 65 -12.57 26.37 18.06
N ARG A 66 -13.67 27.10 18.33
CA ARG A 66 -13.89 28.50 17.92
C ARG A 66 -12.65 29.37 18.11
N ASP A 67 -12.08 29.34 19.32
CA ASP A 67 -11.00 30.24 19.73
C ASP A 67 -9.63 29.79 19.18
N HIS A 68 -9.56 28.61 18.55
CA HIS A 68 -8.38 28.03 17.90
C HIS A 68 -8.39 28.17 16.37
N LEU A 69 -9.45 28.75 15.79
CA LEU A 69 -9.65 28.91 14.36
C LEU A 69 -9.52 30.37 13.93
N THR A 70 -9.08 30.58 12.68
CA THR A 70 -9.15 31.89 12.04
C THR A 70 -10.60 32.28 11.76
N ARG A 71 -10.88 33.59 11.66
CA ARG A 71 -12.22 34.11 11.32
C ARG A 71 -12.82 33.48 10.05
N ARG A 72 -11.98 33.21 9.03
CA ARG A 72 -12.41 32.57 7.77
C ARG A 72 -12.80 31.10 7.97
N GLN A 73 -11.97 30.34 8.69
CA GLN A 73 -12.27 28.94 9.01
C GLN A 73 -13.55 28.81 9.85
N TYR A 74 -13.74 29.69 10.84
CA TYR A 74 -14.94 29.68 11.67
C TYR A 74 -16.21 30.02 10.87
N ALA A 75 -16.15 31.01 9.96
CA ALA A 75 -17.26 31.32 9.05
C ALA A 75 -17.63 30.11 8.16
N ALA A 76 -16.64 29.45 7.56
CA ALA A 76 -16.87 28.24 6.76
C ALA A 76 -17.52 27.10 7.57
N ILE A 77 -17.21 26.98 8.87
CA ILE A 77 -17.85 26.03 9.79
C ILE A 77 -19.29 26.43 10.17
N GLN A 78 -19.60 27.73 10.16
CA GLN A 78 -20.96 28.23 10.39
C GLN A 78 -21.88 27.99 9.18
N GLU A 79 -21.33 27.90 7.97
CA GLU A 79 -22.09 27.57 6.75
C GLU A 79 -22.51 26.10 6.67
N LEU A 80 -21.69 25.17 7.21
CA LEU A 80 -21.90 23.71 7.13
C LEU A 80 -23.34 23.20 7.37
N PRO A 81 -24.13 23.70 8.35
CA PRO A 81 -25.49 23.22 8.57
C PRO A 81 -26.44 23.49 7.38
N GLY A 82 -26.18 24.56 6.60
CA GLY A 82 -27.00 24.96 5.45
C GLY A 82 -26.60 24.31 4.12
N LEU A 83 -25.49 23.57 4.08
CA LEU A 83 -24.98 22.92 2.86
C LEU A 83 -25.53 21.50 2.68
N GLU A 84 -25.66 21.05 1.44
CA GLU A 84 -25.96 19.66 1.10
C GLU A 84 -24.76 18.73 1.33
N PRO A 85 -24.97 17.40 1.50
CA PRO A 85 -23.88 16.46 1.76
C PRO A 85 -22.76 16.50 0.73
N SER A 86 -23.07 16.66 -0.56
CA SER A 86 -22.07 16.76 -1.64
C SER A 86 -21.20 18.01 -1.49
N GLU A 87 -21.80 19.16 -1.18
CA GLU A 87 -21.08 20.42 -0.97
C GLU A 87 -20.16 20.36 0.25
N ILE A 88 -20.55 19.63 1.31
CA ILE A 88 -19.67 19.42 2.47
C ILE A 88 -18.52 18.46 2.10
N LEU A 89 -18.81 17.40 1.33
CA LEU A 89 -17.81 16.43 0.87
C LEU A 89 -16.71 17.12 0.03
N GLU A 90 -17.11 17.99 -0.91
CA GLU A 90 -16.23 18.81 -1.74
C GLU A 90 -15.37 19.79 -0.91
N ARG A 91 -15.89 20.28 0.24
CA ARG A 91 -15.15 21.16 1.15
C ARG A 91 -14.26 20.44 2.16
N LEU A 92 -14.28 19.11 2.26
CA LEU A 92 -13.41 18.39 3.21
C LEU A 92 -11.89 18.66 3.01
N PRO A 93 -11.34 18.73 1.78
CA PRO A 93 -9.95 19.15 1.54
C PRO A 93 -9.60 20.51 2.16
N TYR A 94 -10.51 21.49 2.09
CA TYR A 94 -10.33 22.81 2.71
C TYR A 94 -10.14 22.72 4.22
N PHE A 95 -10.98 21.95 4.92
CA PHE A 95 -10.88 21.83 6.36
C PHE A 95 -9.63 21.04 6.80
N LEU A 96 -9.20 20.04 6.02
CA LEU A 96 -7.94 19.32 6.27
C LEU A 96 -6.74 20.25 6.12
N ALA A 97 -6.71 21.04 5.03
CA ALA A 97 -5.68 22.04 4.81
C ALA A 97 -5.67 23.12 5.89
N ALA A 98 -6.84 23.59 6.31
CA ALA A 98 -6.99 24.60 7.36
C ALA A 98 -6.35 24.15 8.69
N ASP A 99 -6.61 22.92 9.12
CA ASP A 99 -6.01 22.36 10.33
C ASP A 99 -4.49 22.17 10.19
N LEU A 100 -4.01 21.70 9.04
CA LEU A 100 -2.57 21.56 8.79
C LEU A 100 -1.83 22.91 8.78
N LYS A 101 -2.41 23.95 8.17
CA LYS A 101 -1.84 25.32 8.25
C LYS A 101 -1.81 25.85 9.67
N ASN A 102 -2.88 25.64 10.44
CA ASN A 102 -2.93 26.03 11.85
C ASN A 102 -1.85 25.29 12.68
N TRP A 103 -1.50 24.05 12.32
CA TRP A 103 -0.37 23.33 12.90
C TRP A 103 0.99 23.94 12.46
N MET A 104 1.19 24.16 11.17
CA MET A 104 2.45 24.73 10.63
C MET A 104 2.75 26.11 11.22
N GLN A 105 1.74 26.97 11.40
CA GLN A 105 1.87 28.29 12.05
C GLN A 105 2.30 28.20 13.52
N ARG A 106 1.87 27.16 14.25
CA ARG A 106 2.28 26.91 15.65
C ARG A 106 3.65 26.23 15.75
N HIS A 107 4.17 25.70 14.65
CA HIS A 107 5.45 24.99 14.58
C HIS A 107 6.37 25.58 13.49
N PRO A 108 6.72 26.88 13.57
CA PRO A 108 7.61 27.50 12.59
C PRO A 108 8.95 26.77 12.52
N GLY A 109 9.49 26.61 11.31
CA GLY A 109 10.73 25.87 11.06
C GLY A 109 10.57 24.35 10.97
N ARG A 110 9.34 23.80 11.05
CA ARG A 110 9.07 22.39 10.72
C ARG A 110 8.43 22.28 9.32
N PRO A 111 9.21 22.00 8.27
CA PRO A 111 8.64 21.76 6.94
C PRO A 111 7.78 20.49 6.95
N VAL A 112 6.73 20.47 6.13
CA VAL A 112 5.84 19.33 5.95
C VAL A 112 6.04 18.77 4.55
N VAL A 113 6.18 17.46 4.46
CA VAL A 113 6.25 16.71 3.20
C VAL A 113 5.12 15.69 3.21
N ILE A 114 4.34 15.61 2.14
CA ILE A 114 3.30 14.58 1.96
C ILE A 114 3.67 13.74 0.73
N CYS A 115 3.87 12.45 0.96
CA CYS A 115 4.19 11.47 -0.07
C CYS A 115 2.93 10.65 -0.40
N LEU A 116 2.55 10.61 -1.67
CA LEU A 116 1.53 9.72 -2.21
C LEU A 116 2.23 8.66 -3.07
N ASP A 117 2.27 7.42 -2.59
CA ASP A 117 2.84 6.29 -3.32
C ASP A 117 1.76 5.47 -4.03
N SER A 118 2.12 4.89 -5.19
CA SER A 118 1.22 4.14 -6.09
C SER A 118 -0.05 4.93 -6.42
N TYR A 119 0.09 6.19 -6.86
CA TYR A 119 -1.00 7.16 -7.06
C TYR A 119 -2.17 6.61 -7.89
N GLU A 120 -1.89 5.77 -8.89
CA GLU A 120 -2.91 5.11 -9.72
C GLU A 120 -3.91 4.24 -8.93
N ALA A 121 -3.57 3.80 -7.72
CA ALA A 121 -4.44 3.02 -6.85
C ALA A 121 -5.73 3.75 -6.45
N LEU A 122 -5.80 5.08 -6.63
CA LEU A 122 -7.02 5.87 -6.47
C LEU A 122 -8.11 5.48 -7.48
N TRP A 123 -7.75 5.13 -8.72
CA TRP A 123 -8.72 4.82 -9.79
C TRP A 123 -8.64 3.39 -10.34
N GLN A 124 -7.67 2.56 -9.93
CA GLN A 124 -7.56 1.11 -10.25
C GLN A 124 -8.84 0.26 -10.02
N ARG A 125 -9.88 0.82 -9.40
CA ARG A 125 -11.17 0.16 -9.10
C ARG A 125 -12.38 0.79 -9.82
N ARG A 126 -12.18 1.78 -10.70
CA ARG A 126 -13.24 2.46 -11.45
C ARG A 126 -13.06 2.22 -12.94
N THR A 127 -14.16 2.23 -13.68
CA THR A 127 -14.16 2.14 -15.14
C THR A 127 -13.45 3.32 -15.78
N ASP A 128 -12.82 3.04 -16.92
CA ASP A 128 -11.95 3.97 -17.66
C ASP A 128 -12.62 5.33 -17.94
N GLY A 129 -11.87 6.42 -17.74
CA GLY A 129 -12.29 7.79 -18.10
C GLY A 129 -12.64 8.73 -16.94
N LEU A 130 -12.75 8.24 -15.69
CA LEU A 130 -13.11 9.05 -14.51
C LEU A 130 -11.91 9.43 -13.61
N GLU A 131 -10.69 9.41 -14.15
CA GLU A 131 -9.43 9.69 -13.42
C GLU A 131 -9.45 11.09 -12.80
N PHE A 132 -9.67 12.12 -13.64
CA PHE A 132 -9.77 13.53 -13.25
C PHE A 132 -10.86 13.83 -12.21
N GLU A 133 -11.90 13.00 -12.12
CA GLU A 133 -12.99 13.18 -11.14
C GLU A 133 -12.69 12.45 -9.83
N THR A 134 -11.96 11.33 -9.92
CA THR A 134 -11.56 10.53 -8.76
C THR A 134 -10.44 11.19 -7.97
N ASP A 135 -9.61 12.01 -8.64
CA ASP A 135 -8.44 12.66 -8.05
C ASP A 135 -8.63 14.14 -7.67
N GLY A 136 -9.78 14.73 -8.00
CA GLY A 136 -10.05 16.17 -7.82
C GLY A 136 -9.87 16.65 -6.37
N TRP A 137 -10.21 15.81 -5.38
CA TRP A 137 -10.01 16.13 -3.96
C TRP A 137 -8.52 16.25 -3.57
N VAL A 138 -7.62 15.54 -4.25
CA VAL A 138 -6.16 15.63 -4.04
C VAL A 138 -5.68 16.98 -4.58
N ARG A 139 -6.13 17.34 -5.79
CA ARG A 139 -5.77 18.61 -6.44
C ARG A 139 -6.26 19.81 -5.65
N GLU A 140 -7.47 19.76 -5.09
CA GLU A 140 -7.99 20.79 -4.18
C GLU A 140 -7.17 20.87 -2.87
N LEU A 141 -6.79 19.72 -2.30
CA LEU A 141 -5.95 19.68 -1.10
C LEU A 141 -4.56 20.29 -1.34
N ILE A 142 -3.94 20.01 -2.50
CA ILE A 142 -2.66 20.59 -2.91
C ILE A 142 -2.80 22.10 -3.16
N ALA A 143 -3.84 22.54 -3.87
CA ALA A 143 -4.10 23.95 -4.14
C ALA A 143 -4.32 24.76 -2.85
N HIS A 144 -4.90 24.14 -1.83
CA HIS A 144 -4.98 24.73 -0.50
C HIS A 144 -3.68 24.66 0.30
N LEU A 145 -2.70 23.83 -0.03
CA LEU A 145 -1.44 23.62 0.70
C LEU A 145 -0.17 23.86 -0.15
N PRO A 146 0.01 25.06 -0.75
CA PRO A 146 1.23 25.39 -1.49
C PRO A 146 2.49 25.49 -0.60
N GLU A 147 2.32 25.54 0.73
CA GLU A 147 3.43 25.55 1.69
C GLU A 147 3.99 24.14 2.01
N VAL A 148 3.37 23.09 1.49
CA VAL A 148 3.74 21.68 1.70
C VAL A 148 4.52 21.18 0.48
N LEU A 149 5.59 20.42 0.70
CA LEU A 149 6.24 19.68 -0.39
C LEU A 149 5.43 18.41 -0.68
N TRP A 150 4.89 18.33 -1.89
CA TRP A 150 4.16 17.15 -2.36
C TRP A 150 5.07 16.27 -3.21
N VAL A 151 5.11 14.98 -2.88
CA VAL A 151 5.85 13.97 -3.66
C VAL A 151 4.84 12.92 -4.10
N ILE A 152 4.65 12.77 -5.40
CA ILE A 152 3.68 11.81 -5.97
C ILE A 152 4.45 10.78 -6.79
N CYS A 153 4.37 9.52 -6.37
CA CYS A 153 4.94 8.38 -7.04
C CYS A 153 3.82 7.54 -7.67
N GLY A 154 3.99 7.17 -8.94
CA GLY A 154 3.04 6.36 -9.68
C GLY A 154 3.66 5.84 -10.97
N ARG A 155 2.94 4.96 -11.66
CA ARG A 155 3.41 4.34 -12.92
C ARG A 155 3.33 5.27 -14.13
N GLU A 156 2.48 6.28 -14.06
CA GLU A 156 2.16 7.17 -15.17
C GLU A 156 2.41 8.63 -14.77
N LYS A 157 2.68 9.49 -15.76
CA LYS A 157 2.77 10.93 -15.55
C LYS A 157 1.41 11.50 -15.19
N LEU A 158 1.40 12.53 -14.34
CA LEU A 158 0.21 13.30 -14.04
C LEU A 158 -0.20 14.12 -15.26
N ARG A 159 -1.42 13.90 -15.74
CA ARG A 159 -2.01 14.52 -16.95
C ARG A 159 -2.93 15.71 -16.62
N TRP A 160 -2.78 16.31 -15.43
CA TRP A 160 -3.68 17.34 -14.91
C TRP A 160 -3.82 18.54 -15.85
N HIS A 161 -2.74 18.94 -16.54
CA HIS A 161 -2.72 20.03 -17.50
C HIS A 161 -3.72 19.87 -18.66
N GLU A 162 -4.09 18.63 -19.02
CA GLU A 162 -4.97 18.38 -20.19
C GLU A 162 -6.39 18.92 -19.97
N ARG A 163 -6.83 18.98 -18.71
CA ARG A 163 -8.13 19.56 -18.31
C ARG A 163 -7.98 20.86 -17.51
N TYR A 164 -6.82 21.09 -16.90
CA TYR A 164 -6.53 22.22 -16.00
C TYR A 164 -5.11 22.76 -16.27
N PRO A 165 -4.90 23.54 -17.36
CA PRO A 165 -3.57 23.95 -17.83
C PRO A 165 -2.72 24.71 -16.80
N GLU A 166 -3.33 25.30 -15.78
CA GLU A 166 -2.66 25.97 -14.66
C GLU A 166 -1.76 25.04 -13.82
N TRP A 167 -1.95 23.72 -13.91
CA TRP A 167 -1.10 22.74 -13.23
C TRP A 167 0.23 22.47 -13.93
N GLU A 168 0.37 22.75 -15.22
CA GLU A 168 1.63 22.47 -15.95
C GLU A 168 2.86 23.14 -15.33
N PRO A 169 2.86 24.45 -14.99
CA PRO A 169 4.01 25.07 -14.31
C PRO A 169 4.18 24.66 -12.84
N ALA A 170 3.21 23.95 -12.25
CA ALA A 170 3.27 23.48 -10.86
C ALA A 170 3.78 22.03 -10.72
N LEU A 171 3.94 21.31 -11.84
CA LEU A 171 4.27 19.88 -11.87
C LEU A 171 5.71 19.63 -12.37
N ASP A 172 6.66 19.50 -11.45
CA ASP A 172 8.01 19.02 -11.76
C ASP A 172 8.04 17.48 -11.81
N GLN A 173 7.97 16.90 -13.03
CA GLN A 173 7.76 15.46 -13.23
C GLN A 173 8.98 14.75 -13.83
N HIS A 174 9.60 13.89 -13.02
CA HIS A 174 10.78 13.11 -13.41
C HIS A 174 10.42 11.64 -13.67
N LEU A 175 10.89 11.08 -14.78
CA LEU A 175 10.80 9.64 -15.02
C LEU A 175 11.92 8.93 -14.25
N VAL A 176 11.57 8.17 -13.22
CA VAL A 176 12.49 7.21 -12.59
C VAL A 176 12.66 6.04 -13.56
N GLY A 177 13.67 6.15 -14.42
CA GLY A 177 13.98 5.19 -15.46
C GLY A 177 14.68 3.93 -14.94
N ARG A 178 15.33 3.23 -15.87
CA ARG A 178 16.20 2.10 -15.57
C ARG A 178 17.43 2.56 -14.78
N MET A 179 17.85 1.77 -13.81
CA MET A 179 19.14 1.91 -13.13
C MET A 179 20.28 1.79 -14.14
N ALA A 180 21.31 2.63 -14.04
CA ALA A 180 22.42 2.61 -14.98
C ALA A 180 23.34 1.42 -14.74
N ASP A 181 23.96 0.90 -15.81
CA ASP A 181 24.86 -0.27 -15.74
C ASP A 181 26.00 -0.08 -14.73
N GLN A 182 26.52 1.15 -14.59
CA GLN A 182 27.56 1.48 -13.61
C GLN A 182 27.05 1.39 -12.16
N ASP A 183 25.82 1.81 -11.87
CA ASP A 183 25.23 1.71 -10.54
C ASP A 183 24.94 0.24 -10.20
N MET A 184 24.49 -0.55 -11.18
CA MET A 184 24.28 -1.99 -11.01
C MET A 184 25.61 -2.73 -10.76
N GLU A 185 26.69 -2.36 -11.46
CA GLU A 185 28.02 -2.94 -11.22
C GLU A 185 28.53 -2.62 -9.80
N VAL A 186 28.31 -1.40 -9.30
CA VAL A 186 28.60 -1.00 -7.92
C VAL A 186 27.76 -1.80 -6.93
N PHE A 187 26.45 -1.94 -7.17
CA PHE A 187 25.54 -2.71 -6.34
C PHE A 187 25.99 -4.18 -6.24
N LEU A 188 26.15 -4.88 -7.37
CA LEU A 188 26.52 -6.29 -7.41
C LEU A 188 27.90 -6.55 -6.79
N THR A 189 28.84 -5.60 -6.93
CA THR A 189 30.13 -5.65 -6.24
C THR A 189 29.96 -5.51 -4.73
N SER A 190 29.07 -4.62 -4.26
CA SER A 190 28.74 -4.47 -2.83
C SER A 190 28.04 -5.71 -2.24
N CYS A 191 27.28 -6.44 -3.07
CA CYS A 191 26.72 -7.75 -2.75
C CYS A 191 27.75 -8.89 -2.77
N GLY A 192 29.05 -8.61 -2.96
CA GLY A 192 30.10 -9.63 -2.91
C GLY A 192 30.22 -10.53 -4.15
N ILE A 193 29.54 -10.20 -5.26
CA ILE A 193 29.62 -10.96 -6.52
C ILE A 193 30.90 -10.56 -7.26
N ALA A 194 32.01 -11.26 -6.96
CA ALA A 194 33.34 -10.88 -7.41
C ALA A 194 33.62 -11.13 -8.90
N ASP A 195 32.99 -12.12 -9.53
CA ASP A 195 33.21 -12.47 -10.94
C ASP A 195 32.55 -11.44 -11.90
N PRO A 196 33.33 -10.68 -12.71
CA PRO A 196 32.78 -9.71 -13.66
C PRO A 196 31.91 -10.35 -14.75
N ALA A 197 32.17 -11.59 -15.16
CA ALA A 197 31.39 -12.27 -16.18
C ALA A 197 30.00 -12.67 -15.66
N VAL A 198 29.91 -13.04 -14.37
CA VAL A 198 28.62 -13.24 -13.69
C VAL A 198 27.88 -11.91 -13.56
N ARG A 199 28.54 -10.83 -13.11
CA ARG A 199 27.90 -9.51 -12.99
C ARG A 199 27.37 -9.01 -14.34
N ALA A 200 28.14 -9.15 -15.42
CA ALA A 200 27.72 -8.74 -16.76
C ALA A 200 26.44 -9.48 -17.23
N ARG A 201 26.30 -10.77 -16.93
CA ARG A 201 25.07 -11.54 -17.20
C ARG A 201 23.89 -11.03 -16.38
N ILE A 202 24.09 -10.77 -15.09
CA ILE A 202 23.05 -10.26 -14.19
C ILE A 202 22.58 -8.86 -14.64
N ILE A 203 23.51 -7.97 -14.96
CA ILE A 203 23.23 -6.63 -15.51
C ILE A 203 22.35 -6.74 -16.76
N GLN A 204 22.78 -7.55 -17.74
CA GLN A 204 22.03 -7.77 -18.98
C GLN A 204 20.61 -8.30 -18.72
N ALA A 205 20.48 -9.28 -17.81
CA ALA A 205 19.21 -9.91 -17.46
C ALA A 205 18.24 -8.98 -16.74
N SER A 206 18.75 -8.11 -15.86
CA SER A 206 17.93 -7.21 -15.05
C SER A 206 17.27 -6.09 -15.85
N GLU A 207 17.86 -5.72 -17.00
CA GLU A 207 17.50 -4.54 -17.79
C GLU A 207 17.39 -3.23 -16.97
N GLY A 208 18.17 -3.09 -15.88
CA GLY A 208 18.11 -1.92 -15.01
C GLY A 208 16.88 -1.84 -14.11
N VAL A 209 16.17 -2.95 -13.88
CA VAL A 209 15.03 -3.04 -12.95
C VAL A 209 15.51 -3.64 -11.62
N PRO A 210 15.47 -2.89 -10.49
CA PRO A 210 16.02 -3.35 -9.21
C PRO A 210 15.50 -4.72 -8.75
N PHE A 211 14.21 -5.00 -8.91
CA PHE A 211 13.62 -6.30 -8.54
C PHE A 211 14.32 -7.51 -9.19
N TYR A 212 14.69 -7.43 -10.48
CA TYR A 212 15.39 -8.53 -11.16
C TYR A 212 16.88 -8.58 -10.77
N LEU A 213 17.45 -7.46 -10.36
CA LEU A 213 18.82 -7.36 -9.85
C LEU A 213 18.94 -8.06 -8.47
N ASP A 214 18.05 -7.72 -7.55
CA ASP A 214 17.92 -8.36 -6.23
C ASP A 214 17.65 -9.88 -6.36
N LEU A 215 16.71 -10.27 -7.22
CA LEU A 215 16.38 -11.68 -7.45
C LEU A 215 17.55 -12.48 -8.06
N ALA A 216 18.40 -11.83 -8.85
CA ALA A 216 19.62 -12.44 -9.36
C ALA A 216 20.72 -12.58 -8.29
N VAL A 217 20.77 -11.68 -7.30
CA VAL A 217 21.62 -11.82 -6.11
C VAL A 217 21.14 -12.99 -5.25
N ASP A 218 19.83 -13.12 -5.00
CA ASP A 218 19.25 -14.31 -4.33
C ASP A 218 19.64 -15.59 -5.09
N THR A 219 19.47 -15.59 -6.41
CA THR A 219 19.85 -16.72 -7.29
C THR A 219 21.33 -17.08 -7.16
N TYR A 220 22.23 -16.09 -7.18
CA TYR A 220 23.67 -16.30 -6.98
C TYR A 220 23.97 -17.01 -5.66
N TYR A 221 23.33 -16.59 -4.56
CA TYR A 221 23.54 -17.20 -3.26
C TYR A 221 22.93 -18.59 -3.13
N GLU A 222 21.79 -18.88 -3.77
CA GLU A 222 21.24 -20.25 -3.79
C GLU A 222 22.12 -21.22 -4.59
N ILE A 223 22.65 -20.80 -5.75
CA ILE A 223 23.63 -21.60 -6.51
C ILE A 223 24.86 -21.89 -5.62
N LYS A 224 25.38 -20.86 -4.93
CA LYS A 224 26.59 -20.91 -4.10
C LYS A 224 26.52 -21.90 -2.94
N ARG A 225 25.32 -22.34 -2.54
CA ARG A 225 25.12 -23.42 -1.55
C ARG A 225 25.52 -24.81 -2.07
N THR A 226 25.60 -24.98 -3.39
CA THR A 226 25.79 -26.29 -4.04
C THR A 226 27.02 -26.36 -4.96
N LYS A 227 27.37 -25.25 -5.61
CA LYS A 227 28.57 -25.10 -6.48
C LYS A 227 28.96 -23.62 -6.58
N GLU A 228 30.17 -23.32 -7.05
CA GLU A 228 30.51 -21.92 -7.36
C GLU A 228 29.66 -21.44 -8.57
N PRO A 229 28.99 -20.27 -8.51
CA PRO A 229 28.14 -19.79 -9.59
C PRO A 229 28.95 -19.40 -10.84
N ALA A 230 28.50 -19.83 -12.02
CA ALA A 230 29.15 -19.51 -13.29
C ALA A 230 28.24 -18.60 -14.16
N PRO A 231 28.78 -17.88 -15.16
CA PRO A 231 27.98 -16.99 -16.01
C PRO A 231 26.78 -17.66 -16.69
N ASP A 232 26.89 -18.94 -17.05
CA ASP A 232 25.81 -19.68 -17.75
C ASP A 232 24.71 -20.20 -16.80
N ASP A 233 24.87 -20.05 -15.48
CA ASP A 233 23.75 -20.18 -14.53
C ASP A 233 22.77 -19.01 -14.64
N PHE A 234 23.18 -17.89 -15.24
CA PHE A 234 22.36 -16.69 -15.40
C PHE A 234 21.89 -16.54 -16.84
N THR A 235 20.57 -16.44 -17.02
CA THR A 235 19.96 -16.16 -18.33
C THR A 235 20.14 -14.68 -18.68
N PRO A 236 20.49 -14.31 -19.93
CA PRO A 236 20.49 -12.91 -20.36
C PRO A 236 19.07 -12.37 -20.65
N VAL A 237 18.02 -13.19 -20.54
CA VAL A 237 16.64 -12.85 -20.88
C VAL A 237 15.86 -12.51 -19.62
N ARG A 238 15.45 -11.24 -19.46
CA ARG A 238 14.70 -10.75 -18.28
C ARG A 238 13.49 -11.60 -17.89
N GLY A 239 12.73 -12.06 -18.89
CA GLY A 239 11.53 -12.88 -18.67
C GLY A 239 11.82 -14.24 -18.01
N GLU A 240 13.05 -14.75 -18.11
CA GLU A 240 13.46 -16.04 -17.55
C GLU A 240 14.12 -15.94 -16.17
N VAL A 241 14.40 -14.73 -15.66
CA VAL A 241 15.13 -14.54 -14.38
C VAL A 241 14.40 -15.21 -13.22
N MET A 242 13.07 -15.14 -13.23
CA MET A 242 12.21 -15.73 -12.19
C MET A 242 12.19 -17.25 -12.27
N ASP A 243 12.02 -17.80 -13.49
CA ASP A 243 12.08 -19.24 -13.73
C ASP A 243 13.49 -19.80 -13.47
N ARG A 244 14.54 -18.97 -13.58
CA ARG A 244 15.90 -19.32 -13.18
C ARG A 244 16.03 -19.41 -11.68
N PHE A 245 15.55 -18.42 -10.93
CA PHE A 245 15.54 -18.45 -9.46
C PHE A 245 14.81 -19.70 -8.93
N LEU A 246 13.57 -19.95 -9.39
CA LEU A 246 12.75 -21.08 -8.93
C LEU A 246 13.41 -22.46 -9.20
N ARG A 247 14.28 -22.58 -10.20
CA ARG A 247 15.02 -23.84 -10.49
C ARG A 247 16.11 -24.19 -9.46
N TYR A 248 16.57 -23.24 -8.65
CA TYR A 248 17.54 -23.51 -7.57
C TYR A 248 16.90 -23.66 -6.20
N LEU A 249 15.59 -23.41 -6.09
CA LEU A 249 14.83 -23.74 -4.89
C LEU A 249 14.51 -25.23 -4.82
N SER A 250 14.35 -25.73 -3.60
CA SER A 250 13.75 -27.05 -3.42
C SER A 250 12.28 -27.06 -3.85
N GLU A 251 11.76 -28.23 -4.24
CA GLU A 251 10.33 -28.40 -4.55
C GLU A 251 9.43 -27.95 -3.37
N PRO A 252 9.73 -28.31 -2.10
CA PRO A 252 9.00 -27.77 -0.94
C PRO A 252 8.99 -26.24 -0.82
N GLU A 253 10.11 -25.56 -1.09
CA GLU A 253 10.18 -24.10 -1.09
C GLU A 253 9.30 -23.51 -2.20
N THR A 254 9.38 -24.07 -3.40
CA THR A 254 8.58 -23.62 -4.55
C THR A 254 7.08 -23.80 -4.29
N VAL A 255 6.66 -24.95 -3.76
CA VAL A 255 5.26 -25.21 -3.40
C VAL A 255 4.81 -24.26 -2.27
N THR A 256 5.65 -24.02 -1.27
CA THR A 256 5.34 -23.06 -0.19
C THR A 256 5.18 -21.63 -0.72
N LEU A 257 6.06 -21.17 -1.61
CA LEU A 257 5.94 -19.83 -2.21
C LEU A 257 4.65 -19.70 -3.04
N ARG A 258 4.25 -20.73 -3.79
CA ARG A 258 2.97 -20.77 -4.52
C ARG A 258 1.75 -20.71 -3.59
N VAL A 259 1.82 -21.35 -2.41
CA VAL A 259 0.76 -21.24 -1.40
C VAL A 259 0.71 -19.82 -0.80
N LEU A 260 1.86 -19.25 -0.44
CA LEU A 260 1.92 -17.92 0.19
C LEU A 260 1.59 -16.78 -0.78
N CYS A 261 1.83 -16.91 -2.09
CA CYS A 261 1.54 -15.85 -3.06
C CYS A 261 0.04 -15.52 -3.17
N VAL A 262 -0.85 -16.40 -2.69
CA VAL A 262 -2.29 -16.12 -2.62
C VAL A 262 -2.62 -15.13 -1.49
N ALA A 263 -1.91 -15.21 -0.36
CA ALA A 263 -2.07 -14.28 0.76
C ALA A 263 -1.62 -12.86 0.40
N ARG A 264 -2.34 -11.84 0.88
CA ARG A 264 -1.91 -10.43 0.75
C ARG A 264 -0.76 -10.10 1.69
N TRP A 265 -0.78 -10.71 2.87
CA TRP A 265 0.28 -10.73 3.86
C TRP A 265 0.10 -11.97 4.74
N TRP A 266 1.19 -12.39 5.39
CA TRP A 266 1.17 -13.48 6.35
C TRP A 266 2.07 -13.16 7.55
N ASP A 267 1.70 -13.69 8.71
CA ASP A 267 2.60 -13.81 9.86
C ASP A 267 3.13 -15.25 9.95
N ARG A 268 3.95 -15.55 10.96
CA ARG A 268 4.41 -16.92 11.21
C ARG A 268 3.24 -17.89 11.44
N SER A 269 2.19 -17.44 12.13
CA SER A 269 1.02 -18.26 12.48
C SER A 269 0.25 -18.75 11.24
N LEU A 270 -0.01 -17.85 10.28
CA LEU A 270 -0.67 -18.20 9.02
C LEU A 270 0.24 -19.05 8.14
N PHE A 271 1.55 -18.73 8.08
CA PHE A 271 2.53 -19.56 7.39
C PHE A 271 2.52 -21.01 7.91
N GLU A 272 2.62 -21.20 9.22
CA GLU A 272 2.64 -22.54 9.83
C GLU A 272 1.35 -23.32 9.57
N HIS A 273 0.21 -22.63 9.54
CA HIS A 273 -1.07 -23.23 9.19
C HIS A 273 -1.09 -23.69 7.72
N LEU A 274 -0.74 -22.80 6.78
CA LEU A 274 -0.76 -23.10 5.35
C LEU A 274 0.24 -24.18 4.94
N VAL A 275 1.44 -24.19 5.54
CA VAL A 275 2.47 -25.21 5.32
C VAL A 275 1.96 -26.61 5.71
N ARG A 276 1.21 -26.71 6.83
CA ARG A 276 0.60 -27.96 7.32
C ARG A 276 -0.62 -28.36 6.49
N GLU A 277 -1.53 -27.42 6.22
CA GLU A 277 -2.79 -27.65 5.49
C GLU A 277 -2.54 -28.15 4.06
N PHE A 278 -1.62 -27.50 3.33
CA PHE A 278 -1.27 -27.87 1.96
C PHE A 278 -0.14 -28.90 1.87
N GLN A 279 0.32 -29.44 3.01
CA GLN A 279 1.36 -30.47 3.11
C GLN A 279 2.59 -30.18 2.23
N THR A 280 3.01 -28.92 2.21
CA THR A 280 4.01 -28.38 1.26
C THR A 280 5.41 -29.02 1.34
N GLY A 281 5.65 -29.92 2.31
CA GLY A 281 6.94 -30.54 2.58
C GLY A 281 7.96 -29.61 3.27
N TYR A 282 7.68 -28.30 3.35
CA TYR A 282 8.60 -27.33 3.93
C TYR A 282 8.53 -27.34 5.46
N SER A 283 9.66 -27.09 6.11
CA SER A 283 9.71 -27.11 7.58
C SER A 283 9.10 -25.84 8.17
N PRO A 284 8.11 -25.94 9.09
CA PRO A 284 7.61 -24.78 9.85
C PRO A 284 8.71 -24.02 10.62
N ALA A 285 9.78 -24.72 11.01
CA ALA A 285 10.92 -24.10 11.69
C ALA A 285 11.81 -23.27 10.75
N ALA A 286 11.73 -23.48 9.43
CA ALA A 286 12.54 -22.79 8.43
C ALA A 286 11.94 -21.44 7.95
N PHE A 287 10.95 -20.89 8.66
CA PHE A 287 10.33 -19.60 8.34
C PHE A 287 11.35 -18.48 8.10
N ASP A 288 12.36 -18.35 8.98
CA ASP A 288 13.37 -17.30 8.89
C ASP A 288 14.31 -17.48 7.69
N SER A 289 14.45 -18.73 7.21
CA SER A 289 15.08 -19.00 5.92
C SER A 289 14.17 -18.52 4.79
N LEU A 290 12.88 -18.80 4.80
CA LEU A 290 11.99 -18.41 3.70
C LEU A 290 11.88 -16.89 3.56
N VAL A 291 11.70 -16.14 4.66
CA VAL A 291 11.57 -14.67 4.62
C VAL A 291 12.91 -13.94 4.38
N ARG A 292 14.01 -14.66 4.11
CA ARG A 292 15.32 -14.07 3.75
C ARG A 292 15.33 -13.43 2.37
N PHE A 293 14.48 -13.91 1.46
CA PHE A 293 14.54 -13.53 0.05
C PHE A 293 14.15 -12.08 -0.17
N SER A 294 14.85 -11.40 -1.07
CA SER A 294 14.68 -9.97 -1.38
C SER A 294 13.25 -9.56 -1.72
N PHE A 295 12.50 -10.46 -2.37
CA PHE A 295 11.11 -10.24 -2.77
C PHE A 295 10.09 -10.44 -1.64
N ILE A 296 10.51 -10.76 -0.41
CA ILE A 296 9.64 -10.83 0.77
C ILE A 296 9.95 -9.66 1.69
N ARG A 297 9.03 -8.70 1.75
CA ARG A 297 9.18 -7.50 2.59
C ARG A 297 8.58 -7.74 3.97
N GLN A 298 9.26 -7.27 5.01
CA GLN A 298 8.68 -7.19 6.34
C GLN A 298 7.80 -5.94 6.46
N GLU A 299 6.54 -6.16 6.85
CA GLU A 299 5.50 -5.16 7.02
C GLU A 299 5.24 -4.88 8.52
N ALA A 300 4.61 -3.75 8.82
CA ALA A 300 4.33 -3.36 10.20
C ALA A 300 3.49 -4.40 10.97
N GLY A 301 3.90 -4.70 12.21
CA GLY A 301 3.27 -5.69 13.08
C GLY A 301 3.77 -7.12 12.91
N GLY A 302 4.99 -7.33 12.39
CA GLY A 302 5.60 -8.67 12.26
C GLY A 302 4.99 -9.52 11.14
N ARG A 303 4.36 -8.86 10.17
CA ARG A 303 3.79 -9.48 8.97
C ARG A 303 4.79 -9.40 7.82
N TYR A 304 4.55 -10.17 6.77
CA TYR A 304 5.37 -10.23 5.57
C TYR A 304 4.47 -10.18 4.33
N ALA A 305 4.96 -9.57 3.25
CA ALA A 305 4.26 -9.48 1.98
C ALA A 305 5.20 -9.84 0.82
N MET A 306 4.64 -10.49 -0.20
CA MET A 306 5.38 -10.83 -1.42
C MET A 306 5.38 -9.65 -2.39
N HIS A 307 6.53 -9.37 -3.02
CA HIS A 307 6.62 -8.39 -4.09
C HIS A 307 5.70 -8.79 -5.26
N GLU A 308 4.93 -7.83 -5.78
CA GLU A 308 3.82 -8.11 -6.71
C GLU A 308 4.27 -8.79 -8.01
N LEU A 309 5.50 -8.51 -8.49
CA LEU A 309 6.05 -9.23 -9.66
C LEU A 309 6.23 -10.73 -9.39
N MET A 310 6.84 -11.10 -8.25
CA MET A 310 6.97 -12.52 -7.84
C MET A 310 5.60 -13.17 -7.67
N ARG A 311 4.70 -12.45 -7.00
CA ARG A 311 3.34 -12.89 -6.76
C ARG A 311 2.58 -13.18 -8.06
N ALA A 312 2.67 -12.30 -9.05
CA ALA A 312 2.00 -12.43 -10.33
C ALA A 312 2.54 -13.61 -11.16
N ASN A 313 3.86 -13.81 -11.21
CA ASN A 313 4.47 -14.96 -11.90
C ASN A 313 4.09 -16.30 -11.25
N LEU A 314 4.15 -16.39 -9.92
CA LEU A 314 3.74 -17.60 -9.19
C LEU A 314 2.25 -17.88 -9.37
N ALA A 315 1.38 -16.86 -9.27
CA ALA A 315 -0.06 -17.02 -9.48
C ALA A 315 -0.39 -17.45 -10.92
N ALA A 316 0.26 -16.86 -11.94
CA ALA A 316 0.03 -17.19 -13.34
C ALA A 316 0.43 -18.63 -13.72
N THR A 317 1.34 -19.25 -12.96
CA THR A 317 1.77 -20.64 -13.17
C THR A 317 1.16 -21.62 -12.16
N THR A 318 0.26 -21.19 -11.27
CA THR A 318 -0.37 -22.03 -10.26
C THR A 318 -1.79 -22.41 -10.69
N ASP A 319 -2.16 -23.67 -10.46
CA ASP A 319 -3.49 -24.20 -10.77
C ASP A 319 -4.62 -23.34 -10.13
N PRO A 320 -5.61 -22.87 -10.91
CA PRO A 320 -6.75 -22.11 -10.39
C PRO A 320 -7.55 -22.83 -9.30
N GLU A 321 -7.68 -24.16 -9.34
CA GLU A 321 -8.41 -24.90 -8.29
C GLU A 321 -7.64 -24.88 -6.96
N LEU A 322 -6.32 -25.08 -7.01
CA LEU A 322 -5.42 -24.88 -5.87
C LEU A 322 -5.50 -23.45 -5.32
N VAL A 323 -5.48 -22.42 -6.17
CA VAL A 323 -5.65 -21.01 -5.73
C VAL A 323 -6.99 -20.80 -5.02
N GLN A 324 -8.08 -21.37 -5.53
CA GLN A 324 -9.41 -21.30 -4.89
C GLN A 324 -9.42 -22.01 -3.52
N ARG A 325 -8.77 -23.17 -3.41
CA ARG A 325 -8.59 -23.91 -2.15
C ARG A 325 -7.78 -23.12 -1.12
N ILE A 326 -6.70 -22.46 -1.54
CA ILE A 326 -5.87 -21.62 -0.65
C ILE A 326 -6.67 -20.40 -0.18
N HIS A 327 -7.44 -19.74 -1.06
CA HIS A 327 -8.36 -18.68 -0.64
C HIS A 327 -9.35 -19.17 0.42
N ARG A 328 -9.95 -20.36 0.26
CA ARG A 328 -10.84 -20.95 1.26
C ARG A 328 -10.14 -21.20 2.61
N ALA A 329 -8.97 -21.86 2.58
CA ALA A 329 -8.21 -22.15 3.79
C ALA A 329 -7.81 -20.87 4.57
N ILE A 330 -7.38 -19.81 3.86
CA ILE A 330 -7.07 -18.52 4.51
C ILE A 330 -8.33 -17.87 5.11
N ALA A 331 -9.47 -17.93 4.41
CA ALA A 331 -10.72 -17.42 4.94
C ALA A 331 -11.13 -18.15 6.23
N ASP A 332 -11.07 -19.49 6.23
CA ASP A 332 -11.47 -20.31 7.38
C ASP A 332 -10.49 -20.17 8.56
N TYR A 333 -9.19 -20.00 8.28
CA TYR A 333 -8.17 -19.65 9.28
C TYR A 333 -8.51 -18.36 10.06
N TYR A 334 -8.93 -17.31 9.35
CA TYR A 334 -9.32 -16.04 9.96
C TYR A 334 -10.70 -16.11 10.61
N ALA A 335 -11.67 -16.80 10.01
CA ALA A 335 -13.00 -17.02 10.59
C ALA A 335 -12.91 -17.68 11.98
N ALA A 336 -12.08 -18.72 12.12
CA ALA A 336 -11.82 -19.41 13.38
C ALA A 336 -11.13 -18.54 14.45
N ARG A 337 -10.55 -17.39 14.07
CA ARG A 337 -9.83 -16.45 14.95
C ARG A 337 -10.53 -15.11 15.14
N ALA A 338 -11.68 -14.89 14.49
CA ALA A 338 -12.44 -13.63 14.51
C ALA A 338 -13.11 -13.30 15.87
N GLY A 339 -12.90 -14.13 16.89
CA GLY A 339 -13.35 -13.94 18.28
C GLY A 339 -12.61 -12.84 19.06
N ASP A 340 -11.53 -12.29 18.52
CA ASP A 340 -10.83 -11.11 19.05
C ASP A 340 -11.10 -9.89 18.11
N PRO A 341 -11.20 -8.64 18.59
CA PRO A 341 -11.75 -7.51 17.81
C PRO A 341 -10.75 -6.92 16.79
N ALA A 342 -9.79 -7.72 16.32
CA ALA A 342 -8.84 -7.37 15.28
C ALA A 342 -9.56 -7.20 13.93
N HIS A 343 -10.08 -5.99 13.70
CA HIS A 343 -10.86 -5.61 12.51
C HIS A 343 -10.23 -6.05 11.17
N TRP A 344 -8.90 -6.03 11.07
CA TRP A 344 -8.16 -6.45 9.89
C TRP A 344 -8.28 -7.97 9.59
N MET A 345 -8.42 -8.84 10.59
CA MET A 345 -8.60 -10.28 10.36
C MET A 345 -9.93 -10.58 9.67
N ARG A 346 -11.00 -9.85 10.02
CA ARG A 346 -12.31 -9.96 9.34
C ARG A 346 -12.25 -9.41 7.92
N GLN A 347 -11.43 -8.39 7.66
CA GLN A 347 -11.19 -7.92 6.29
C GLN A 347 -10.46 -8.97 5.44
N GLU A 348 -9.52 -9.72 6.01
CA GLU A 348 -8.90 -10.86 5.31
C GLU A 348 -9.87 -12.03 5.12
N GLU A 349 -10.65 -12.39 6.14
CA GLU A 349 -11.71 -13.40 6.03
C GLU A 349 -12.64 -13.09 4.85
N ILE A 350 -13.22 -11.89 4.81
CA ILE A 350 -14.16 -11.47 3.77
C ILE A 350 -13.49 -11.45 2.40
N TYR A 351 -12.30 -10.86 2.27
CA TYR A 351 -11.57 -10.80 0.99
C TYR A 351 -11.25 -12.19 0.44
N HIS A 352 -10.69 -13.06 1.28
CA HIS A 352 -10.34 -14.41 0.86
C HIS A 352 -11.59 -15.25 0.57
N ARG A 353 -12.67 -15.09 1.34
CA ARG A 353 -13.94 -15.77 1.08
C ARG A 353 -14.58 -15.32 -0.23
N MET A 354 -14.65 -14.01 -0.50
CA MET A 354 -15.12 -13.46 -1.79
C MET A 354 -14.34 -14.00 -3.00
N ARG A 355 -13.05 -14.32 -2.84
CA ARG A 355 -12.21 -14.89 -3.90
C ARG A 355 -12.40 -16.40 -4.13
N CYS A 356 -12.90 -17.15 -3.15
CA CYS A 356 -13.22 -18.58 -3.34
C CYS A 356 -14.72 -18.86 -3.58
N ASP A 357 -15.60 -18.01 -3.04
CA ASP A 357 -17.05 -18.07 -3.13
C ASP A 357 -17.61 -16.65 -2.92
N GLU A 358 -17.92 -15.97 -4.03
CA GLU A 358 -18.38 -14.57 -4.02
C GLU A 358 -19.67 -14.40 -3.20
N ALA A 359 -20.61 -15.35 -3.30
CA ALA A 359 -21.89 -15.28 -2.59
C ALA A 359 -21.70 -15.45 -1.08
N ALA A 360 -20.89 -16.42 -0.65
CA ALA A 360 -20.55 -16.59 0.77
C ALA A 360 -19.72 -15.40 1.32
N GLY A 361 -18.89 -14.80 0.48
CA GLY A 361 -18.12 -13.59 0.81
C GLY A 361 -19.01 -12.36 1.01
N ILE A 362 -19.98 -12.13 0.11
CA ILE A 362 -20.98 -11.06 0.23
C ILE A 362 -21.86 -11.28 1.47
N ALA A 363 -22.36 -12.50 1.68
CA ALA A 363 -23.17 -12.82 2.86
C ALA A 363 -22.40 -12.58 4.17
N ARG A 364 -21.11 -12.96 4.22
CA ARG A 364 -20.26 -12.71 5.40
C ARG A 364 -19.94 -11.23 5.60
N PHE A 365 -19.77 -10.47 4.51
CA PHE A 365 -19.65 -9.00 4.57
C PHE A 365 -20.93 -8.38 5.14
N GLN A 366 -22.11 -8.78 4.65
CA GLN A 366 -23.41 -8.33 5.15
C GLN A 366 -23.61 -8.67 6.63
N GLU A 367 -23.34 -9.91 7.04
CA GLU A 367 -23.40 -10.32 8.45
C GLU A 367 -22.46 -9.48 9.33
N THR A 368 -21.25 -9.19 8.86
CA THR A 368 -20.30 -8.37 9.61
C THR A 368 -20.76 -6.90 9.66
N CYS A 369 -21.32 -6.36 8.59
CA CYS A 369 -21.97 -5.04 8.56
C CYS A 369 -23.16 -4.97 9.53
N GLU A 370 -24.02 -5.99 9.57
CA GLU A 370 -25.15 -6.09 10.52
C GLU A 370 -24.68 -6.22 11.97
N HIS A 371 -23.72 -7.10 12.25
CA HIS A 371 -23.16 -7.27 13.57
C HIS A 371 -22.50 -5.97 14.06
N LEU A 372 -21.76 -5.29 13.18
CA LEU A 372 -21.21 -3.97 13.47
C LEU A 372 -22.32 -2.93 13.64
N ALA A 373 -23.41 -2.93 12.85
CA ALA A 373 -24.55 -2.03 13.04
C ALA A 373 -25.25 -2.26 14.39
N ARG A 374 -25.45 -3.52 14.81
CA ARG A 374 -26.00 -3.88 16.14
C ARG A 374 -25.07 -3.45 17.29
N LEU A 375 -23.75 -3.46 17.08
CA LEU A 375 -22.76 -2.89 17.99
C LEU A 375 -22.57 -1.37 17.83
N GLY A 376 -23.28 -0.75 16.89
CA GLY A 376 -23.11 0.64 16.49
C GLY A 376 -21.70 0.96 16.00
N CYS A 377 -21.30 0.41 14.85
CA CYS A 377 -19.93 0.37 14.32
C CYS A 377 -19.84 0.11 12.79
N ALA A 378 -20.94 0.22 12.04
CA ALA A 378 -21.05 -0.33 10.66
C ALA A 378 -20.03 0.22 9.63
N HIS A 379 -19.55 1.44 9.85
CA HIS A 379 -18.64 2.21 8.99
C HIS A 379 -17.20 1.69 8.90
N ARG A 380 -16.78 0.72 9.71
CA ARG A 380 -15.38 0.26 9.70
C ARG A 380 -15.02 -0.53 8.42
N LEU A 381 -16.00 -1.20 7.82
CA LEU A 381 -15.80 -2.05 6.65
C LEU A 381 -15.90 -1.25 5.34
N ARG A 382 -14.79 -1.15 4.59
CA ARG A 382 -14.81 -0.85 3.15
C ARG A 382 -14.92 -2.17 2.38
N GLY A 383 -16.07 -2.44 1.78
CA GLY A 383 -16.25 -3.57 0.86
C GLY A 383 -15.55 -3.34 -0.49
N PRO A 384 -15.16 -4.39 -1.22
CA PRO A 384 -15.00 -4.32 -2.66
C PRO A 384 -16.38 -4.28 -3.34
N ASP A 385 -16.47 -3.55 -4.44
CA ASP A 385 -17.70 -3.38 -5.21
C ASP A 385 -18.04 -4.69 -5.98
N PRO A 386 -19.24 -5.29 -5.81
CA PRO A 386 -19.64 -6.46 -6.58
C PRO A 386 -19.84 -6.07 -8.05
N ARG A 387 -19.12 -6.74 -8.96
CA ARG A 387 -19.29 -6.48 -10.40
C ARG A 387 -20.71 -6.88 -10.83
N PRO A 388 -21.39 -6.08 -11.68
CA PRO A 388 -22.57 -6.60 -12.37
C PRO A 388 -22.14 -7.76 -13.27
N ALA A 389 -22.79 -8.92 -13.10
CA ALA A 389 -22.51 -10.10 -13.90
C ALA A 389 -22.73 -9.80 -15.39
N LEU A 390 -21.70 -10.05 -16.21
CA LEU A 390 -21.79 -9.94 -17.67
C LEU A 390 -22.84 -10.93 -18.19
N GLN A 391 -24.02 -10.43 -18.56
CA GLN A 391 -25.02 -11.25 -19.24
C GLN A 391 -24.49 -11.64 -20.63
N PRO A 392 -24.62 -12.92 -21.04
CA PRO A 392 -24.24 -13.33 -22.38
C PRO A 392 -25.16 -12.68 -23.41
N VAL A 393 -24.57 -11.95 -24.36
CA VAL A 393 -25.30 -11.31 -25.47
C VAL A 393 -25.99 -12.39 -26.30
N ARG A 394 -27.32 -12.51 -26.15
CA ARG A 394 -28.13 -13.37 -27.01
C ARG A 394 -28.24 -12.77 -28.41
N ALA A 395 -27.77 -13.51 -29.41
CA ALA A 395 -28.02 -13.19 -30.81
C ALA A 395 -29.52 -13.34 -31.14
N GLY A 396 -30.25 -12.22 -31.16
CA GLY A 396 -31.67 -12.17 -31.51
C GLY A 396 -31.89 -11.90 -33.00
N ARG A 397 -32.49 -12.86 -33.71
CA ARG A 397 -32.96 -12.68 -35.10
C ARG A 397 -34.36 -12.06 -35.15
N GLY A 398 -34.54 -11.02 -35.97
CA GLY A 398 -35.66 -10.93 -36.92
C GLY A 398 -36.97 -10.23 -36.51
N ALA A 399 -37.55 -9.54 -37.50
CA ALA A 399 -38.88 -8.89 -37.58
C ALA A 399 -39.12 -7.65 -36.69
N GLY A 400 -39.83 -6.60 -37.14
CA GLY A 400 -40.45 -6.35 -38.46
C GLY A 400 -41.35 -5.10 -38.46
N HIS A 401 -41.75 -4.62 -39.65
CA HIS A 401 -42.52 -3.38 -39.95
C HIS A 401 -41.77 -2.04 -39.72
N GLY A 402 -41.94 -1.00 -40.56
CA GLY A 402 -42.67 -0.90 -41.84
C GLY A 402 -42.96 0.57 -42.22
N GLY A 403 -42.60 0.99 -43.44
CA GLY A 403 -42.82 2.37 -43.93
C GLY A 403 -42.40 2.50 -45.40
N ARG A 404 -43.11 3.31 -46.21
CA ARG A 404 -43.09 3.21 -47.68
C ARG A 404 -42.25 4.28 -48.40
N SER A 405 -41.83 3.90 -49.61
CA SER A 405 -41.03 4.63 -50.59
C SER A 405 -41.81 5.66 -51.44
N HIS A 406 -41.12 6.71 -51.89
CA HIS A 406 -41.34 7.33 -53.21
C HIS A 406 -39.99 7.56 -53.92
N GLY A 407 -40.00 7.48 -55.25
CA GLY A 407 -38.81 7.40 -56.11
C GLY A 407 -38.34 8.72 -56.76
N PRO A 408 -37.33 8.66 -57.66
CA PRO A 408 -36.42 9.77 -57.97
C PRO A 408 -36.63 10.42 -59.35
N PRO A 409 -35.72 11.32 -59.76
CA PRO A 409 -35.13 11.22 -61.11
C PRO A 409 -33.58 11.27 -61.14
N ARG A 410 -33.02 11.06 -62.34
CA ARG A 410 -31.60 10.80 -62.66
C ARG A 410 -30.85 12.04 -63.21
N ALA A 411 -29.51 11.99 -63.19
CA ALA A 411 -28.57 12.14 -64.34
C ALA A 411 -27.32 13.03 -64.13
N ASP A 412 -26.18 12.50 -64.59
CA ASP A 412 -24.78 12.99 -64.65
C ASP A 412 -24.57 14.13 -65.70
N PRO A 413 -23.36 14.77 -65.93
CA PRO A 413 -21.99 14.28 -65.66
C PRO A 413 -20.82 15.26 -65.33
N VAL A 414 -19.64 14.65 -65.07
CA VAL A 414 -18.23 15.19 -65.07
C VAL A 414 -17.62 15.19 -66.50
N PRO A 415 -16.37 15.68 -66.85
CA PRO A 415 -15.11 15.92 -66.08
C PRO A 415 -14.44 17.30 -66.43
N PRO A 416 -13.08 17.55 -66.53
CA PRO A 416 -11.85 16.87 -66.04
C PRO A 416 -10.78 17.79 -65.36
N GLY A 417 -9.67 17.20 -64.88
CA GLY A 417 -8.47 17.91 -64.36
C GLY A 417 -7.30 18.04 -65.38
N PRO A 418 -6.11 18.53 -64.96
CA PRO A 418 -4.89 17.67 -64.89
C PRO A 418 -4.04 17.92 -63.62
N ARG A 419 -3.38 16.94 -62.96
CA ARG A 419 -2.25 16.04 -63.31
C ARG A 419 -0.82 16.67 -63.29
N GLY A 420 0.00 16.15 -62.35
CA GLY A 420 1.47 16.04 -62.43
C GLY A 420 2.27 17.29 -61.99
N THR A 421 3.56 17.22 -61.61
CA THR A 421 4.50 16.16 -61.13
C THR A 421 5.58 16.89 -60.28
N GLY A 422 6.57 16.32 -59.57
CA GLY A 422 7.12 14.97 -59.31
C GLY A 422 8.61 15.13 -58.85
N THR A 423 9.14 14.14 -58.11
CA THR A 423 10.58 13.92 -57.74
C THR A 423 11.32 14.90 -56.80
N GLY A 424 12.28 14.36 -56.01
CA GLY A 424 13.32 15.14 -55.30
C GLY A 424 13.54 14.80 -53.80
N ARG A 425 14.58 14.02 -53.47
CA ARG A 425 15.10 13.79 -52.09
C ARG A 425 16.59 14.25 -52.04
N PRO A 426 17.23 14.26 -50.86
CA PRO A 426 17.68 15.44 -50.11
C PRO A 426 19.13 15.89 -50.41
N PRO A 427 19.63 16.98 -49.79
CA PRO A 427 21.07 17.26 -49.66
C PRO A 427 21.64 17.03 -48.25
N ARG A 428 22.97 16.85 -48.18
CA ARG A 428 23.78 16.66 -46.97
C ARG A 428 24.98 17.63 -46.99
N ALA A 429 25.30 18.23 -45.84
CA ALA A 429 26.63 18.67 -45.36
C ALA A 429 27.45 19.79 -46.08
N GLY A 430 28.19 20.55 -45.26
CA GLY A 430 29.23 21.55 -45.60
C GLY A 430 28.80 23.00 -45.32
N GLY A 431 29.51 23.86 -44.57
CA GLY A 431 30.75 23.74 -43.78
C GLY A 431 31.75 24.86 -44.08
N LEU A 432 32.12 25.69 -43.06
CA LEU A 432 33.28 26.63 -42.92
C LEU A 432 32.94 27.59 -41.73
N VAL A 433 33.60 27.57 -40.55
CA VAL A 433 34.98 28.01 -40.14
C VAL A 433 35.13 29.52 -39.86
N ALA A 434 35.37 29.90 -38.59
CA ALA A 434 36.47 30.78 -38.11
C ALA A 434 36.31 31.24 -36.62
N GLY A 435 37.43 31.28 -35.86
CA GLY A 435 37.56 31.83 -34.49
C GLY A 435 37.24 30.81 -33.37
N GLY A 436 38.11 30.45 -32.42
CA GLY A 436 39.29 31.15 -31.85
C GLY A 436 38.91 31.73 -30.48
N ALA A 437 39.56 31.45 -29.34
CA ALA A 437 40.87 30.83 -29.10
C ALA A 437 40.91 30.00 -27.80
N GLU A 438 42.00 29.23 -27.63
CA GLU A 438 42.31 28.41 -26.45
C GLU A 438 42.83 29.24 -25.26
N CYS A 439 42.74 28.70 -24.04
CA CYS A 439 43.69 29.00 -22.95
C CYS A 439 43.83 27.79 -21.98
N PRO A 440 44.97 27.67 -21.26
CA PRO A 440 45.52 26.36 -20.86
C PRO A 440 45.54 26.11 -19.33
N PRO A 441 46.02 24.95 -18.83
CA PRO A 441 45.88 24.54 -17.43
C PRO A 441 47.13 24.76 -16.54
N GLY A 442 46.89 24.82 -15.22
CA GLY A 442 47.87 24.50 -14.17
C GLY A 442 48.70 25.66 -13.61
N GLY A 443 48.83 25.73 -12.29
CA GLY A 443 49.72 26.68 -11.59
C GLY A 443 49.44 26.76 -10.09
N ALA A 444 50.48 26.66 -9.25
CA ALA A 444 50.39 26.58 -7.78
C ALA A 444 50.53 27.94 -7.07
N CYS A 445 50.59 27.89 -5.72
CA CYS A 445 50.96 28.96 -4.77
C CYS A 445 49.88 30.01 -4.44
N ALA A 446 49.86 30.65 -3.27
CA ALA A 446 50.38 30.33 -1.92
C ALA A 446 49.79 31.33 -0.89
N GLU A 447 49.82 30.97 0.41
CA GLU A 447 49.84 31.87 1.59
C GLU A 447 48.89 33.10 1.68
N HIS A 448 47.90 33.07 2.60
CA HIS A 448 48.05 33.76 3.90
C HIS A 448 46.93 33.41 4.92
N LEU A 449 47.34 33.18 6.16
CA LEU A 449 46.51 33.03 7.38
C LEU A 449 46.36 34.41 8.07
N PRO A 450 45.30 34.69 8.87
CA PRO A 450 45.13 34.10 10.23
C PRO A 450 43.66 33.83 10.65
N GLY A 451 43.37 33.08 11.72
CA GLY A 451 44.24 32.28 12.58
C GLY A 451 43.57 31.86 13.91
N GLY A 452 43.93 30.67 14.42
CA GLY A 452 43.60 30.20 15.78
C GLY A 452 42.24 29.49 15.94
N ARG A 453 42.07 28.50 16.83
CA ARG A 453 43.00 27.86 17.79
C ARG A 453 42.45 26.47 18.19
N ARG A 454 43.34 25.47 18.30
CA ARG A 454 43.32 24.29 19.22
C ARG A 454 42.07 23.34 19.16
N GLY A 455 42.21 22.02 19.11
CA GLY A 455 43.39 21.17 19.02
C GLY A 455 43.12 19.71 19.49
N ALA A 456 44.07 18.82 19.18
CA ALA A 456 44.26 17.48 19.76
C ALA A 456 43.11 16.45 19.62
N ALA A 457 43.21 15.60 18.59
CA ALA A 457 42.75 14.22 18.68
C ALA A 457 43.59 13.44 19.70
N ARG A 458 42.98 12.50 20.43
CA ARG A 458 43.70 11.40 21.10
C ARG A 458 42.94 10.07 21.01
N ASP A 459 43.77 9.07 20.76
CA ASP A 459 43.53 7.63 20.65
C ASP A 459 43.15 6.96 22.00
N ARG A 460 42.88 5.64 21.95
CA ARG A 460 42.42 4.66 22.98
C ARG A 460 40.91 4.43 22.99
N GLY A 461 40.42 3.20 23.17
CA GLY A 461 41.14 1.93 23.34
C GLY A 461 40.23 0.86 23.94
N ALA A 462 40.48 -0.42 23.63
CA ALA A 462 39.65 -1.53 24.08
C ALA A 462 39.75 -1.80 25.60
N ARG A 463 38.60 -2.06 26.24
CA ARG A 463 38.42 -2.95 27.42
C ARG A 463 36.94 -2.99 27.84
N GLY A 464 36.37 -4.18 27.98
CA GLY A 464 35.18 -4.39 28.82
C GLY A 464 35.56 -4.67 30.27
N PRO A 465 34.59 -4.74 31.19
CA PRO A 465 34.71 -5.63 32.35
C PRO A 465 33.48 -6.51 32.59
N ARG A 466 33.67 -7.51 33.47
CA ARG A 466 32.76 -8.63 33.76
C ARG A 466 31.71 -8.32 34.84
N LYS A 467 30.73 -9.25 34.94
CA LYS A 467 29.68 -9.36 35.97
C LYS A 467 30.20 -9.50 37.41
N GLY A 468 29.35 -9.08 38.36
CA GLY A 468 29.33 -9.54 39.76
C GLY A 468 29.03 -8.40 40.75
N ALA A 469 28.18 -8.54 41.77
CA ALA A 469 27.22 -9.58 42.12
C ALA A 469 26.24 -9.01 43.18
N ARG A 470 25.01 -9.54 43.30
CA ARG A 470 24.24 -9.49 44.56
C ARG A 470 23.15 -10.57 44.60
N ARG A 471 23.35 -11.56 45.47
CA ARG A 471 22.31 -12.49 45.93
C ARG A 471 21.33 -11.75 46.87
N ARG A 472 20.04 -12.04 46.77
CA ARG A 472 19.19 -12.33 47.95
C ARG A 472 18.21 -13.45 47.58
N GLN A 473 18.05 -14.41 48.49
CA GLN A 473 17.11 -15.53 48.43
C GLN A 473 15.85 -15.19 49.27
N PRO A 474 14.76 -15.97 49.16
CA PRO A 474 13.42 -15.55 49.58
C PRO A 474 13.17 -15.75 51.09
N ALA A 475 12.11 -15.11 51.57
CA ALA A 475 11.46 -15.44 52.84
C ALA A 475 10.00 -15.82 52.56
N ALA A 476 9.57 -16.94 53.11
CA ALA A 476 8.17 -17.30 53.24
C ALA A 476 7.69 -16.95 54.66
N ASP A 477 6.41 -16.61 54.84
CA ASP A 477 5.53 -17.34 55.76
C ASP A 477 4.08 -16.81 55.71
N ARG A 478 3.11 -17.76 55.78
CA ARG A 478 1.80 -17.73 56.51
C ARG A 478 0.83 -16.54 56.31
N ALA A 479 -0.49 -16.68 56.49
CA ALA A 479 -1.48 -17.76 56.59
C ALA A 479 -2.87 -17.06 56.52
N GLY A 480 -4.02 -17.68 56.25
CA GLY A 480 -4.39 -19.07 55.95
C GLY A 480 -5.93 -19.22 56.09
N ALA A 481 -6.44 -20.48 56.06
CA ALA A 481 -7.84 -20.87 56.33
C ALA A 481 -8.93 -20.36 55.34
N ALA A 482 -10.08 -21.01 55.07
CA ALA A 482 -10.57 -22.40 55.16
C ALA A 482 -11.93 -22.46 54.37
N ARG A 483 -12.69 -23.55 54.17
CA ARG A 483 -12.74 -24.92 54.72
C ARG A 483 -13.24 -25.93 53.66
N GLY A 484 -12.69 -27.15 53.69
CA GLY A 484 -13.47 -28.41 53.53
C GLY A 484 -13.80 -28.90 52.11
N GLY A 485 -13.96 -30.21 51.89
CA GLY A 485 -13.68 -31.33 52.81
C GLY A 485 -14.24 -32.67 52.29
N ALA A 486 -13.46 -33.75 52.45
CA ALA A 486 -13.79 -35.18 52.22
C ALA A 486 -14.26 -35.59 50.80
N GLY A 487 -13.79 -36.72 50.22
CA GLY A 487 -12.71 -37.63 50.61
C GLY A 487 -12.98 -39.09 50.17
N ARG A 488 -11.90 -39.88 49.98
CA ARG A 488 -11.88 -41.35 49.77
C ARG A 488 -12.52 -41.83 48.43
N THR A 489 -12.08 -42.88 47.73
CA THR A 489 -11.08 -43.97 47.92
C THR A 489 -10.52 -44.38 46.53
N GLY A 490 -9.29 -44.90 46.42
CA GLY A 490 -8.84 -45.71 45.25
C GLY A 490 -9.01 -47.22 45.53
N PRO A 491 -8.23 -48.15 44.92
CA PRO A 491 -7.36 -48.07 43.73
C PRO A 491 -7.66 -49.24 42.72
N GLU A 492 -6.62 -49.86 42.09
CA GLU A 492 -6.63 -51.09 41.23
C GLU A 492 -7.02 -50.93 39.74
N GLN A 493 -6.51 -51.69 38.74
CA GLN A 493 -5.34 -52.58 38.52
C GLN A 493 -5.09 -52.62 36.96
N ILE A 494 -3.86 -52.46 36.43
CA ILE A 494 -2.92 -53.49 35.88
C ILE A 494 -3.48 -54.46 34.79
N GLY A 495 -2.78 -54.54 33.64
CA GLY A 495 -2.86 -55.59 32.59
C GLY A 495 -2.75 -55.00 31.15
N GLN A 496 -1.67 -55.18 30.38
CA GLN A 496 -1.26 -56.36 29.56
C GLN A 496 -2.26 -56.74 28.44
N GLU A 497 -1.87 -57.15 27.21
CA GLU A 497 -0.60 -57.07 26.44
C GLU A 497 -0.97 -57.28 24.94
N GLN A 498 0.00 -57.36 24.01
CA GLN A 498 -0.21 -57.54 22.55
C GLN A 498 -0.74 -58.96 22.18
N PRO A 499 -1.19 -59.23 20.93
CA PRO A 499 -0.31 -59.32 19.75
C PRO A 499 -0.47 -58.19 18.72
#